data_AF-A0A3D8JWJ4-F1
#
_entry.id   AF-A0A3D8JWJ4-F1
#
_cell.length_a   1.000
_cell.length_b   1.000
_cell.length_c   1.000
_cell.angle_alpha   90.00
_cell.angle_beta   90.00
_cell.angle_gamma   90.00
#
_symmetry.space_group_name_H-M   'P 1'
#
loop_
_entity.id
_entity.type
_entity.pdbx_description
1 polymer ?
#
loop_
_entity_poly.entity_id
_entity_poly.type
_entity_poly.pdbx_seq_one_letter_code
_entity_poly.pdbx_strand_id
1 'polypeptide(L)'
;MMLMDQMAARVPLPKNNALTARAARIGALIAAALLLSCGVTESALAATPPSALRFALPGGAAILYSNAVNPQDPLGERAWKKAVFYFPNGVSFGLLPRVGESNVGVGTAMEPPSDSDIAPSGQYVVIARDEQGTISTGPGQPESVLSREYCSMIEIRTGCITADQTGEICGAGWKAGNPAQWGTDDRTDMMLRRDRPSAGRQLGFIRAGQPAQLTIRDDSGADNLLRCDPVSSVNRESYRKIAAALQKAGANNDARLIANALSQADGKSIGTPVPAAVDGERRAASVSAEKARLYLAPDEAHASRAYLIQNDAVTVLKQSPTGWAYVDYIDAFGKHLLRWIRTDQLAIRP
;
A
#
# COMPACT_ATOMS: atom_id res chain seq x y z
N MET A 1 -64.03 -17.63 -9.46
CA MET A 1 -64.11 -16.48 -8.53
C MET A 1 -62.95 -15.55 -8.87
N MET A 2 -63.29 -14.40 -9.47
CA MET A 2 -62.56 -13.10 -9.50
C MET A 2 -61.04 -13.05 -9.71
N LEU A 3 -60.45 -12.12 -10.45
CA LEU A 3 -60.83 -11.18 -11.51
C LEU A 3 -59.46 -10.63 -11.97
N MET A 4 -59.13 -10.72 -13.26
CA MET A 4 -57.99 -10.01 -13.85
C MET A 4 -58.46 -8.59 -14.16
N ASP A 5 -57.74 -7.58 -13.70
CA ASP A 5 -57.99 -6.18 -14.08
C ASP A 5 -57.15 -5.83 -15.32
N GLN A 6 -57.85 -5.52 -16.40
CA GLN A 6 -57.34 -4.82 -17.59
C GLN A 6 -57.98 -3.43 -17.61
N MET A 7 -57.21 -2.41 -18.02
CA MET A 7 -57.62 -1.25 -18.83
C MET A 7 -56.48 -0.20 -18.75
N ALA A 8 -56.22 0.69 -19.71
CA ALA A 8 -56.39 0.80 -21.15
C ALA A 8 -55.70 2.13 -21.52
N ALA A 9 -55.07 2.21 -22.68
CA ALA A 9 -54.42 3.41 -23.20
C ALA A 9 -55.40 4.56 -23.50
N ARG A 10 -54.94 5.82 -23.36
CA ARG A 10 -55.46 6.98 -24.11
C ARG A 10 -54.34 7.96 -24.45
N VAL A 11 -54.13 8.13 -25.75
CA VAL A 11 -53.56 9.33 -26.39
C VAL A 11 -54.73 10.24 -26.78
N PRO A 12 -54.58 11.58 -26.71
CA PRO A 12 -54.80 12.35 -27.92
C PRO A 12 -53.77 13.49 -28.16
N LEU A 13 -53.41 13.58 -29.44
CA LEU A 13 -52.89 14.61 -30.36
C LEU A 13 -52.74 16.11 -29.96
N PRO A 14 -51.90 16.86 -30.72
CA PRO A 14 -51.45 18.22 -30.46
C PRO A 14 -52.36 19.31 -31.06
N LYS A 15 -52.18 20.57 -30.61
CA LYS A 15 -52.68 21.76 -31.32
C LYS A 15 -51.59 22.83 -31.47
N ASN A 16 -51.37 23.16 -32.74
CA ASN A 16 -50.65 24.33 -33.24
C ASN A 16 -51.30 25.65 -32.80
N ASN A 17 -50.49 26.71 -32.70
CA ASN A 17 -50.65 28.02 -33.36
C ASN A 17 -49.59 28.97 -32.76
N ALA A 18 -48.52 29.29 -33.50
CA ALA A 18 -48.44 30.36 -34.50
C ALA A 18 -48.30 31.78 -33.89
N LEU A 19 -47.08 32.30 -34.03
CA LEU A 19 -46.72 33.63 -34.53
C LEU A 19 -47.58 34.83 -34.10
N THR A 20 -46.95 35.77 -33.38
CA THR A 20 -47.01 37.17 -33.76
C THR A 20 -45.66 37.86 -33.55
N ALA A 21 -45.07 38.29 -34.66
CA ALA A 21 -43.98 39.24 -34.73
C ALA A 21 -44.55 40.66 -34.88
N ARG A 22 -43.83 41.66 -34.33
CA ARG A 22 -43.66 43.04 -34.85
C ARG A 22 -42.62 43.73 -33.96
N ALA A 23 -41.38 43.91 -34.44
CA ALA A 23 -40.90 45.03 -35.28
C ALA A 23 -41.02 46.38 -34.52
N ALA A 24 -39.95 46.88 -33.90
CA ALA A 24 -38.84 47.66 -34.48
C ALA A 24 -39.10 49.18 -34.47
N ARG A 25 -38.21 49.95 -33.81
CA ARG A 25 -37.34 51.00 -34.37
C ARG A 25 -36.68 51.82 -33.25
N ILE A 26 -35.35 51.76 -33.15
CA ILE A 26 -34.34 52.78 -33.54
C ILE A 26 -34.25 53.97 -32.57
N GLY A 27 -33.08 54.09 -31.95
CA GLY A 27 -32.57 55.28 -31.32
C GLY A 27 -31.08 55.08 -30.97
N ALA A 28 -30.21 55.30 -31.96
CA ALA A 28 -28.77 55.28 -31.77
C ALA A 28 -28.30 56.59 -31.11
N LEU A 29 -27.50 56.49 -30.06
CA LEU A 29 -26.50 57.51 -29.74
C LEU A 29 -25.21 56.82 -29.30
N ILE A 30 -24.16 57.19 -30.02
CA ILE A 30 -22.77 56.76 -29.90
C ILE A 30 -22.14 57.53 -28.74
N ALA A 31 -21.47 56.84 -27.83
CA ALA A 31 -20.38 57.42 -27.06
C ALA A 31 -19.24 56.39 -27.01
N ALA A 32 -18.18 56.69 -27.76
CA ALA A 32 -16.92 55.98 -27.72
C ALA A 32 -16.24 56.19 -26.37
N ALA A 33 -15.82 55.11 -25.73
CA ALA A 33 -14.73 55.13 -24.77
C ALA A 33 -13.96 53.81 -24.88
N LEU A 34 -12.76 53.94 -25.45
CA LEU A 34 -11.72 52.92 -25.48
C LEU A 34 -11.37 52.48 -24.07
N LEU A 35 -11.52 51.19 -23.77
CA LEU A 35 -10.61 50.49 -22.87
C LEU A 35 -10.30 49.12 -23.44
N LEU A 36 -9.01 48.94 -23.76
CA LEU A 36 -8.42 47.67 -24.10
C LEU A 36 -8.60 46.69 -22.93
N SER A 37 -9.33 45.62 -23.16
CA SER A 37 -9.01 44.34 -22.55
C SER A 37 -9.15 43.27 -23.62
N CYS A 38 -8.00 42.85 -24.15
CA CYS A 38 -7.89 41.59 -24.85
C CYS A 38 -8.29 40.49 -23.86
N GLY A 39 -9.58 40.14 -23.84
CA GLY A 39 -10.03 38.87 -23.31
C GLY A 39 -9.50 37.79 -24.23
N VAL A 40 -8.28 37.32 -23.94
CA VAL A 40 -7.84 36.01 -24.38
C VAL A 40 -8.81 35.05 -23.70
N THR A 41 -9.81 34.59 -24.45
CA THR A 41 -10.48 33.34 -24.09
C THR A 41 -9.40 32.28 -24.20
N GLU A 42 -8.73 31.97 -23.09
CA GLU A 42 -8.03 30.71 -22.96
C GLU A 42 -9.08 29.64 -23.26
N SER A 43 -9.00 29.09 -24.47
CA SER A 43 -9.58 27.79 -24.72
C SER A 43 -8.99 26.89 -23.65
N ALA A 44 -9.85 26.43 -22.75
CA ALA A 44 -9.55 25.33 -21.86
C ALA A 44 -9.26 24.12 -22.76
N LEU A 45 -8.02 24.03 -23.24
CA LEU A 45 -7.43 22.80 -23.72
C LEU A 45 -7.66 21.82 -22.57
N ALA A 46 -8.53 20.85 -22.80
CA ALA A 46 -8.77 19.77 -21.86
C ALA A 46 -7.42 19.24 -21.41
N ALA A 47 -7.03 19.56 -20.16
CA ALA A 47 -5.78 19.11 -19.60
C ALA A 47 -5.78 17.59 -19.74
N THR A 48 -4.76 17.03 -20.41
CA THR A 48 -4.66 15.59 -20.56
C THR A 48 -4.75 14.97 -19.18
N PRO A 49 -5.69 14.04 -18.92
CA PRO A 49 -5.87 13.48 -17.60
C PRO A 49 -4.53 12.90 -17.12
N PRO A 50 -4.11 13.15 -15.88
CA PRO A 50 -2.85 12.65 -15.38
C PRO A 50 -2.79 11.13 -15.55
N SER A 51 -1.72 10.64 -16.17
CA SER A 51 -1.55 9.22 -16.54
C SER A 51 -1.11 8.35 -15.37
N ALA A 52 -0.84 8.95 -14.22
CA ALA A 52 -0.37 8.29 -13.01
C ALA A 52 -0.88 9.02 -11.76
N LEU A 53 -1.00 8.28 -10.67
CA LEU A 53 -1.33 8.78 -9.34
C LEU A 53 -0.24 8.36 -8.37
N ARG A 54 0.30 9.31 -7.61
CA ARG A 54 1.25 9.02 -6.52
C ARG A 54 0.53 9.21 -5.18
N PHE A 55 0.35 8.12 -4.46
CA PHE A 55 -0.18 8.13 -3.10
C PHE A 55 0.98 8.20 -2.10
N ALA A 56 0.99 9.19 -1.22
CA ALA A 56 2.03 9.35 -0.21
C ALA A 56 1.72 8.50 1.03
N LEU A 57 2.73 7.84 1.57
CA LEU A 57 2.62 7.06 2.80
C LEU A 57 3.49 7.68 3.91
N PRO A 58 3.16 7.43 5.19
CA PRO A 58 3.99 7.80 6.32
C PRO A 58 5.46 7.39 6.15
N GLY A 59 6.36 8.20 6.71
CA GLY A 59 7.80 7.95 6.66
C GLY A 59 8.45 8.23 5.30
N GLY A 60 7.73 8.81 4.34
CA GLY A 60 8.25 9.18 3.02
C GLY A 60 8.15 8.06 1.97
N ALA A 61 7.48 6.95 2.30
CA ALA A 61 7.14 5.93 1.34
C ALA A 61 6.03 6.44 0.39
N ALA A 62 5.82 5.77 -0.74
CA ALA A 62 4.75 6.11 -1.66
C ALA A 62 4.35 4.90 -2.50
N ILE A 63 3.14 4.95 -3.08
CA ILE A 63 2.72 4.02 -4.13
C ILE A 63 2.43 4.81 -5.39
N LEU A 64 3.05 4.39 -6.49
CA LEU A 64 2.81 4.95 -7.81
C LEU A 64 1.89 4.03 -8.60
N TYR A 65 0.71 4.53 -8.90
CA TYR A 65 -0.27 3.90 -9.75
C TYR A 65 -0.15 4.42 -11.18
N SER A 66 -0.25 3.52 -12.15
CA SER A 66 -0.20 3.85 -13.58
C SER A 66 -0.97 2.82 -14.40
N ASN A 67 -1.22 3.11 -15.68
CA ASN A 67 -2.02 2.25 -16.57
C ASN A 67 -3.45 2.05 -16.03
N ALA A 68 -4.23 3.13 -15.97
CA ALA A 68 -5.61 3.11 -15.50
C ALA A 68 -6.46 2.14 -16.33
N VAL A 69 -7.39 1.45 -15.67
CA VAL A 69 -8.39 0.60 -16.34
C VAL A 69 -9.26 1.44 -17.25
N ASN A 70 -9.78 2.56 -16.73
CA ASN A 70 -10.48 3.58 -17.48
C ASN A 70 -9.85 4.97 -17.19
N PRO A 71 -9.11 5.55 -18.15
CA PRO A 71 -8.48 6.86 -17.97
C PRO A 71 -9.46 8.04 -17.82
N GLN A 72 -10.76 7.84 -18.09
CA GLN A 72 -11.78 8.88 -17.98
C GLN A 72 -12.34 9.04 -16.57
N ASP A 73 -12.18 8.05 -15.69
CA ASP A 73 -12.68 8.14 -14.31
C ASP A 73 -11.92 9.25 -13.54
N PRO A 74 -12.50 9.83 -12.47
CA PRO A 74 -11.79 10.73 -11.58
C PRO A 74 -10.52 10.08 -11.01
N LEU A 75 -9.42 10.82 -10.89
CA LEU A 75 -8.10 10.24 -10.57
C LEU A 75 -8.08 9.37 -9.30
N GLY A 76 -8.82 9.77 -8.27
CA GLY A 76 -8.94 9.03 -7.00
C GLY A 76 -9.88 7.84 -7.03
N GLU A 77 -10.73 7.73 -8.05
CA GLU A 77 -11.71 6.64 -8.23
C GLU A 77 -11.25 5.62 -9.29
N ARG A 78 -10.13 5.88 -9.96
CA ARG A 78 -9.57 4.97 -10.97
C ARG A 78 -9.07 3.69 -10.34
N ALA A 79 -9.43 2.58 -10.95
CA ALA A 79 -8.71 1.32 -10.79
C ALA A 79 -7.47 1.29 -11.71
N TRP A 80 -6.38 0.68 -11.26
CA TRP A 80 -5.08 0.71 -11.93
C TRP A 80 -4.49 -0.68 -12.15
N LYS A 81 -3.97 -0.92 -13.35
CA LYS A 81 -3.34 -2.20 -13.74
C LYS A 81 -1.88 -2.31 -13.28
N LYS A 82 -1.28 -1.22 -12.79
CA LYS A 82 0.10 -1.19 -12.31
C LYS A 82 0.23 -0.36 -11.05
N ALA A 83 0.84 -0.93 -10.02
CA ALA A 83 1.13 -0.29 -8.76
C ALA A 83 2.57 -0.63 -8.33
N VAL A 84 3.36 0.39 -7.99
CA VAL A 84 4.76 0.24 -7.56
C VAL A 84 4.95 0.91 -6.21
N PHE A 85 5.40 0.15 -5.22
CA PHE A 85 5.75 0.67 -3.91
C PHE A 85 7.16 1.26 -3.94
N TYR A 86 7.33 2.46 -3.40
CA TYR A 86 8.60 3.17 -3.25
C TYR A 86 8.91 3.38 -1.78
N PHE A 87 10.13 2.99 -1.40
CA PHE A 87 10.71 3.35 -0.12
C PHE A 87 11.34 4.75 -0.18
N PRO A 88 11.54 5.41 0.98
CA PRO A 88 12.17 6.74 1.04
C PRO A 88 13.59 6.78 0.46
N ASN A 89 14.29 5.64 0.46
CA ASN A 89 15.64 5.51 -0.09
C ASN A 89 15.66 5.28 -1.62
N GLY A 90 14.51 5.36 -2.28
CA GLY A 90 14.37 5.15 -3.73
C GLY A 90 14.29 3.69 -4.18
N VAL A 91 14.46 2.71 -3.27
CA VAL A 91 14.21 1.30 -3.59
C VAL A 91 12.72 1.11 -3.86
N SER A 92 12.38 0.27 -4.83
CA SER A 92 10.98 0.02 -5.20
C SER A 92 10.71 -1.43 -5.56
N PHE A 93 9.46 -1.85 -5.46
CA PHE A 93 8.99 -3.14 -5.96
C PHE A 93 7.56 -3.03 -6.51
N GLY A 94 7.19 -3.95 -7.41
CA GLY A 94 5.84 -4.01 -7.98
C GLY A 94 4.87 -4.64 -6.98
N LEU A 95 3.78 -3.94 -6.68
CA LEU A 95 2.58 -4.51 -6.06
C LEU A 95 1.68 -5.16 -7.11
N LEU A 96 1.62 -4.54 -8.30
CA LEU A 96 1.02 -5.10 -9.51
C LEU A 96 1.82 -4.74 -10.79
N PRO A 97 2.00 -5.70 -11.72
CA PRO A 97 1.81 -7.13 -11.52
C PRO A 97 2.79 -7.67 -10.47
N ARG A 98 2.49 -8.79 -9.82
CA ARG A 98 3.46 -9.42 -8.90
C ARG A 98 4.66 -9.96 -9.70
N VAL A 99 5.75 -10.24 -9.01
CA VAL A 99 6.96 -10.74 -9.66
C VAL A 99 6.66 -12.08 -10.36
N GLY A 100 6.92 -12.15 -11.66
CA GLY A 100 6.68 -13.35 -12.47
C GLY A 100 5.29 -13.44 -13.11
N GLU A 101 4.38 -12.50 -12.81
CA GLU A 101 3.08 -12.38 -13.49
C GLU A 101 3.19 -11.51 -14.74
N SER A 102 2.46 -11.89 -15.80
CA SER A 102 2.36 -11.09 -17.03
C SER A 102 1.13 -10.21 -17.00
N ASN A 103 1.22 -9.00 -17.56
CA ASN A 103 0.07 -8.11 -17.78
C ASN A 103 -0.88 -8.58 -18.91
N VAL A 104 -0.71 -9.81 -19.41
CA VAL A 104 -1.40 -10.33 -20.59
C VAL A 104 -2.57 -11.21 -20.13
N GLY A 105 -3.71 -10.58 -19.84
CA GLY A 105 -4.95 -11.24 -19.44
C GLY A 105 -5.91 -10.33 -18.67
N VAL A 106 -7.20 -10.70 -18.63
CA VAL A 106 -8.22 -10.18 -17.71
C VAL A 106 -7.81 -10.58 -16.28
N GLY A 107 -7.82 -9.75 -15.24
CA GLY A 107 -8.11 -8.33 -15.11
C GLY A 107 -7.85 -7.92 -13.67
N THR A 108 -6.59 -7.97 -13.23
CA THR A 108 -6.22 -7.51 -11.88
C THR A 108 -6.04 -6.00 -11.87
N ALA A 109 -6.75 -5.33 -10.96
CA ALA A 109 -6.61 -3.90 -10.74
C ALA A 109 -6.52 -3.59 -9.25
N MET A 110 -5.88 -2.48 -8.92
CA MET A 110 -5.87 -1.93 -7.57
C MET A 110 -6.55 -0.58 -7.55
N GLU A 111 -7.31 -0.34 -6.49
CA GLU A 111 -7.81 0.98 -6.16
C GLU A 111 -6.78 1.68 -5.27
N PRO A 112 -6.54 2.99 -5.47
CA PRO A 112 -5.67 3.74 -4.60
C PRO A 112 -6.29 3.83 -3.20
N PRO A 113 -5.51 3.66 -2.13
CA PRO A 113 -6.01 3.88 -0.78
C PRO A 113 -6.34 5.37 -0.57
N SER A 114 -7.12 5.61 0.47
CA SER A 114 -7.39 6.90 1.07
C SER A 114 -6.63 7.06 2.40
N ASP A 115 -6.65 8.26 2.98
CA ASP A 115 -6.05 8.49 4.30
C ASP A 115 -6.69 7.61 5.39
N SER A 116 -7.97 7.26 5.25
CA SER A 116 -8.66 6.35 6.18
C SER A 116 -8.22 4.88 6.06
N ASP A 117 -7.47 4.53 5.03
CA ASP A 117 -6.92 3.18 4.87
C ASP A 117 -5.53 3.03 5.51
N ILE A 118 -4.96 4.14 6.00
CA ILE A 118 -3.72 4.14 6.76
C ILE A 118 -4.05 3.99 8.26
N ALA A 119 -3.37 3.05 8.93
CA ALA A 119 -3.53 2.87 10.36
C ALA A 119 -3.19 4.17 11.12
N PRO A 120 -3.86 4.50 12.25
CA PRO A 120 -3.53 5.69 13.04
C PRO A 120 -2.06 5.77 13.51
N SER A 121 -1.38 4.63 13.62
CA SER A 121 0.06 4.53 13.89
C SER A 121 0.97 4.89 12.70
N GLY A 122 0.42 4.95 11.48
CA GLY A 122 1.16 5.10 10.25
C GLY A 122 2.01 3.89 9.87
N GLN A 123 1.82 2.74 10.53
CA GLN A 123 2.64 1.54 10.29
C GLN A 123 2.10 0.63 9.19
N TYR A 124 0.79 0.72 8.91
CA TYR A 124 0.11 -0.15 7.96
C TYR A 124 -0.79 0.64 7.02
N VAL A 125 -0.99 0.12 5.81
CA VAL A 125 -1.99 0.59 4.85
C VAL A 125 -2.74 -0.62 4.29
N VAL A 126 -4.06 -0.48 4.10
CA VAL A 126 -4.88 -1.48 3.40
C VAL A 126 -5.10 -1.02 1.97
N ILE A 127 -4.98 -1.94 1.02
CA ILE A 127 -5.18 -1.65 -0.41
C ILE A 127 -6.17 -2.65 -0.98
N ALA A 128 -7.21 -2.15 -1.63
CA ALA A 128 -8.19 -2.97 -2.34
C ALA A 128 -7.64 -3.40 -3.71
N ARG A 129 -7.91 -4.65 -4.05
CA ARG A 129 -7.45 -5.31 -5.28
C ARG A 129 -8.58 -6.17 -5.84
N ASP A 130 -8.99 -5.92 -7.07
CA ASP A 130 -9.94 -6.75 -7.79
C ASP A 130 -9.18 -7.71 -8.71
N GLU A 131 -9.52 -8.99 -8.68
CA GLU A 131 -9.09 -9.99 -9.64
C GLU A 131 -10.28 -10.47 -10.47
N GLN A 132 -10.23 -10.23 -11.77
CA GLN A 132 -11.23 -10.75 -12.71
C GLN A 132 -10.72 -12.00 -13.42
N GLY A 133 -11.58 -13.01 -13.52
CA GLY A 133 -11.33 -14.24 -14.27
C GLY A 133 -12.58 -14.69 -15.02
N THR A 134 -12.42 -15.60 -15.99
CA THR A 134 -13.55 -16.21 -16.70
C THR A 134 -13.76 -17.64 -16.21
N ILE A 135 -15.02 -18.03 -16.02
CA ILE A 135 -15.41 -19.42 -15.76
C ILE A 135 -16.21 -19.95 -16.94
N SER A 136 -15.92 -21.18 -17.36
CA SER A 136 -16.74 -21.87 -18.34
C SER A 136 -18.07 -22.24 -17.70
N THR A 137 -19.17 -21.80 -18.32
CA THR A 137 -20.54 -22.11 -17.91
C THR A 137 -21.07 -23.40 -18.54
N GLY A 138 -20.22 -24.11 -19.29
CA GLY A 138 -20.53 -25.38 -19.96
C GLY A 138 -20.24 -25.35 -21.47
N PRO A 139 -20.27 -26.51 -22.15
CA PRO A 139 -20.03 -26.58 -23.59
C PRO A 139 -21.03 -25.72 -24.38
N GLY A 140 -20.54 -24.81 -25.22
CA GLY A 140 -21.37 -23.96 -26.07
C GLY A 140 -22.07 -22.79 -25.36
N GLN A 141 -21.80 -22.59 -24.07
CA GLN A 141 -22.29 -21.43 -23.31
C GLN A 141 -21.20 -20.35 -23.21
N PRO A 142 -21.57 -19.06 -23.21
CA PRO A 142 -20.62 -17.97 -23.05
C PRO A 142 -19.96 -18.05 -21.66
N GLU A 143 -18.64 -17.90 -21.62
CA GLU A 143 -17.90 -17.79 -20.36
C GLU A 143 -18.47 -16.63 -19.51
N SER A 144 -18.59 -16.83 -18.20
CA SER A 144 -18.96 -15.74 -17.30
C SER A 144 -17.71 -15.13 -16.66
N VAL A 145 -17.63 -13.79 -16.68
CA VAL A 145 -16.61 -13.04 -15.96
C VAL A 145 -17.02 -12.98 -14.49
N LEU A 146 -16.15 -13.46 -13.60
CA LEU A 146 -16.28 -13.29 -12.16
C LEU A 146 -15.17 -12.38 -11.67
N SER A 147 -15.53 -11.43 -10.80
CA SER A 147 -14.59 -10.60 -10.04
C SER A 147 -14.47 -11.12 -8.61
N ARG A 148 -13.29 -10.94 -8.03
CA ARG A 148 -13.05 -11.22 -6.61
C ARG A 148 -12.21 -10.10 -6.02
N GLU A 149 -12.79 -9.47 -5.01
CA GLU A 149 -12.14 -8.41 -4.25
C GLU A 149 -11.28 -8.98 -3.12
N TYR A 150 -10.08 -8.43 -3.04
CA TYR A 150 -9.08 -8.69 -2.02
C TYR A 150 -8.73 -7.37 -1.31
N CYS A 151 -8.36 -7.47 -0.03
CA CYS A 151 -7.73 -6.40 0.72
C CYS A 151 -6.35 -6.85 1.21
N SER A 152 -5.33 -6.22 0.65
CA SER A 152 -3.94 -6.46 1.03
C SER A 152 -3.53 -5.51 2.16
N MET A 153 -3.11 -6.06 3.29
CA MET A 153 -2.55 -5.30 4.42
C MET A 153 -1.04 -5.19 4.25
N ILE A 154 -0.51 -3.97 4.18
CA ILE A 154 0.92 -3.72 3.93
C ILE A 154 1.56 -3.03 5.13
N GLU A 155 2.61 -3.61 5.67
CA GLU A 155 3.51 -2.95 6.61
C GLU A 155 4.41 -1.96 5.87
N ILE A 156 4.18 -0.66 6.08
CA ILE A 156 4.78 0.43 5.28
C ILE A 156 6.32 0.41 5.37
N ARG A 157 6.87 0.09 6.55
CA ARG A 157 8.33 0.09 6.77
C ARG A 157 9.06 -0.92 5.89
N THR A 158 8.46 -2.09 5.69
CA THR A 158 9.10 -3.26 5.06
C THR A 158 8.55 -3.56 3.68
N GLY A 159 7.37 -3.03 3.34
CA GLY A 159 6.61 -3.42 2.17
C GLY A 159 6.07 -4.85 2.25
N CYS A 160 6.06 -5.47 3.43
CA CYS A 160 5.48 -6.79 3.63
C CYS A 160 3.95 -6.72 3.52
N ILE A 161 3.38 -7.49 2.59
CA ILE A 161 1.96 -7.80 2.57
C ILE A 161 1.72 -8.85 3.65
N THR A 162 1.21 -8.42 4.81
CA THR A 162 0.99 -9.27 5.99
C THR A 162 -0.23 -10.16 5.86
N ALA A 163 -1.19 -9.78 5.03
CA ALA A 163 -2.36 -10.58 4.71
C ALA A 163 -2.95 -10.11 3.38
N ASP A 164 -3.58 -11.01 2.64
CA ASP A 164 -4.37 -10.71 1.44
C ASP A 164 -5.72 -11.42 1.58
N GLN A 165 -6.70 -10.71 2.13
CA GLN A 165 -7.98 -11.27 2.58
C GLN A 165 -9.13 -10.94 1.65
N THR A 166 -10.27 -11.64 1.80
CA THR A 166 -11.49 -11.38 1.00
C THR A 166 -12.74 -11.35 1.89
N GLY A 167 -13.81 -10.70 1.43
CA GLY A 167 -15.11 -10.71 2.11
C GLY A 167 -15.20 -9.72 3.28
N GLU A 168 -15.99 -10.07 4.31
CA GLU A 168 -16.40 -9.14 5.37
C GLU A 168 -15.25 -8.49 6.17
N ILE A 169 -14.08 -9.12 6.19
CA ILE A 169 -12.90 -8.57 6.87
C ILE A 169 -12.34 -7.34 6.14
N CYS A 170 -12.56 -7.22 4.83
CA CYS A 170 -12.10 -6.07 4.04
C CYS A 170 -12.90 -4.79 4.32
N GLY A 171 -14.14 -4.91 4.82
CA GLY A 171 -14.98 -3.77 5.21
C GLY A 171 -14.84 -3.33 6.66
N ALA A 172 -13.86 -3.84 7.42
CA ALA A 172 -13.84 -3.63 8.87
C ALA A 172 -13.35 -2.24 9.31
N GLY A 173 -12.35 -1.68 8.63
CA GLY A 173 -11.78 -0.36 8.92
C GLY A 173 -10.86 -0.30 10.16
N TRP A 174 -10.07 0.77 10.23
CA TRP A 174 -9.24 1.08 11.41
C TRP A 174 -10.09 1.65 12.55
N LYS A 175 -9.85 1.17 13.77
CA LYS A 175 -10.51 1.70 14.97
C LYS A 175 -9.91 3.04 15.40
N ALA A 176 -10.75 4.06 15.46
CA ALA A 176 -10.38 5.36 16.04
C ALA A 176 -9.84 5.20 17.47
N GLY A 177 -8.81 5.98 17.81
CA GLY A 177 -8.15 5.94 19.12
C GLY A 177 -7.23 4.73 19.34
N ASN A 178 -7.18 3.76 18.41
CA ASN A 178 -6.29 2.60 18.50
C ASN A 178 -5.21 2.68 17.41
N PRO A 179 -3.92 2.50 17.76
CA PRO A 179 -2.83 2.73 16.82
C PRO A 179 -2.82 1.76 15.62
N ALA A 180 -3.20 0.49 15.83
CA ALA A 180 -3.14 -0.55 14.80
C ALA A 180 -4.16 -1.66 15.08
N GLN A 181 -5.45 -1.30 15.15
CA GLN A 181 -6.54 -2.26 15.33
C GLN A 181 -7.49 -2.18 14.13
N TRP A 182 -7.58 -3.28 13.39
CA TRP A 182 -8.45 -3.46 12.23
C TRP A 182 -9.69 -4.25 12.63
N GLY A 183 -10.85 -3.60 12.67
CA GLY A 183 -12.09 -4.22 13.14
C GLY A 183 -12.03 -4.67 14.60
N THR A 184 -12.08 -5.98 14.82
CA THR A 184 -11.98 -6.64 16.14
C THR A 184 -10.56 -7.12 16.40
N ASP A 185 -10.29 -7.59 17.62
CA ASP A 185 -8.97 -8.14 17.96
C ASP A 185 -8.63 -9.38 17.12
N ASP A 186 -9.59 -10.27 16.87
CA ASP A 186 -9.40 -11.46 16.03
C ASP A 186 -9.10 -11.08 14.57
N ARG A 187 -9.80 -10.07 14.04
CA ARG A 187 -9.55 -9.54 12.68
C ARG A 187 -8.19 -8.85 12.60
N THR A 188 -7.79 -8.14 13.66
CA THR A 188 -6.47 -7.52 13.77
C THR A 188 -5.37 -8.58 13.81
N ASP A 189 -5.56 -9.63 14.60
CA ASP A 189 -4.61 -10.74 14.71
C ASP A 189 -4.44 -11.46 13.36
N MET A 190 -5.56 -11.73 12.68
CA MET A 190 -5.57 -12.28 11.34
C MET A 190 -4.77 -11.41 10.35
N MET A 191 -5.10 -10.13 10.23
CA MET A 191 -4.52 -9.24 9.21
C MET A 191 -3.06 -8.88 9.47
N LEU A 192 -2.63 -8.76 10.74
CA LEU A 192 -1.30 -8.24 11.09
C LEU A 192 -0.30 -9.32 11.52
N ARG A 193 -0.76 -10.46 12.03
CA ARG A 193 0.10 -11.43 12.72
C ARG A 193 -0.05 -12.85 12.19
N ARG A 194 -1.24 -13.44 12.34
CA ARG A 194 -1.48 -14.86 12.03
C ARG A 194 -1.21 -15.18 10.56
N ASP A 195 -1.68 -14.31 9.67
CA ASP A 195 -1.57 -14.54 8.24
C ASP A 195 -0.27 -13.97 7.66
N ARG A 196 0.58 -13.33 8.48
CA ARG A 196 1.90 -12.83 8.05
C ARG A 196 2.77 -13.98 7.51
N PRO A 197 3.24 -13.89 6.24
CA PRO A 197 4.11 -14.90 5.65
C PRO A 197 5.41 -15.11 6.45
N SER A 198 5.79 -16.37 6.62
CA SER A 198 7.09 -16.76 7.19
C SER A 198 7.61 -18.05 6.57
N ALA A 199 8.94 -18.17 6.47
CA ALA A 199 9.56 -19.34 5.87
C ALA A 199 9.26 -20.62 6.66
N GLY A 200 9.12 -20.51 7.98
CA GLY A 200 8.70 -21.63 8.84
C GLY A 200 7.31 -22.15 8.47
N ARG A 201 6.32 -21.25 8.34
CA ARG A 201 4.95 -21.61 7.96
C ARG A 201 4.89 -22.20 6.56
N GLN A 202 5.54 -21.56 5.60
CA GLN A 202 5.58 -21.99 4.20
C GLN A 202 6.21 -23.38 4.04
N LEU A 203 7.32 -23.63 4.73
CA LEU A 203 7.91 -24.96 4.75
C LEU A 203 6.99 -25.99 5.43
N GLY A 204 6.26 -25.60 6.47
CA GLY A 204 5.24 -26.42 7.11
C GLY A 204 4.18 -26.92 6.12
N PHE A 205 3.61 -26.03 5.31
CA PHE A 205 2.65 -26.37 4.27
C PHE A 205 3.23 -27.30 3.20
N ILE A 206 4.45 -27.02 2.73
CA ILE A 206 5.15 -27.87 1.75
C ILE A 206 5.37 -29.28 2.31
N ARG A 207 5.77 -29.40 3.58
CA ARG A 207 5.94 -30.70 4.25
C ARG A 207 4.62 -31.45 4.46
N ALA A 208 3.52 -30.73 4.64
CA ALA A 208 2.19 -31.29 4.69
C ALA A 208 1.64 -31.72 3.31
N GLY A 209 2.43 -31.56 2.24
CA GLY A 209 2.09 -32.01 0.89
C GLY A 209 1.50 -30.93 -0.01
N GLN A 210 1.43 -29.66 0.43
CA GLN A 210 0.97 -28.58 -0.44
C GLN A 210 2.01 -28.25 -1.52
N PRO A 211 1.60 -27.95 -2.76
CA PRO A 211 2.53 -27.55 -3.82
C PRO A 211 3.25 -26.24 -3.48
N ALA A 212 4.58 -26.26 -3.51
CA ALA A 212 5.42 -25.12 -3.13
C ALA A 212 5.10 -23.84 -3.91
N GLN A 213 4.87 -23.97 -5.22
CA GLN A 213 4.51 -22.85 -6.08
C GLN A 213 3.16 -22.21 -5.75
N LEU A 214 2.20 -23.00 -5.24
CA LEU A 214 0.87 -22.47 -4.89
C LEU A 214 0.93 -21.72 -3.57
N THR A 215 1.48 -22.36 -2.53
CA THR A 215 1.52 -21.75 -1.19
C THR A 215 2.35 -20.47 -1.14
N ILE A 216 3.43 -20.39 -1.94
CA ILE A 216 4.23 -19.17 -2.09
C ILE A 216 3.48 -18.09 -2.87
N ARG A 217 2.78 -18.45 -3.95
CA ARG A 217 2.00 -17.49 -4.75
C ARG A 217 0.82 -16.92 -3.95
N ASP A 218 0.15 -17.75 -3.17
CA ASP A 218 -0.99 -17.35 -2.32
C ASP A 218 -0.55 -16.33 -1.25
N ASP A 219 0.70 -16.42 -0.77
CA ASP A 219 1.35 -15.44 0.12
C ASP A 219 1.98 -14.24 -0.64
N SER A 220 1.53 -13.97 -1.86
CA SER A 220 2.02 -12.87 -2.73
C SER A 220 3.45 -13.01 -3.24
N GLY A 221 3.98 -14.24 -3.33
CA GLY A 221 5.26 -14.55 -3.98
C GLY A 221 6.46 -14.59 -3.04
N ALA A 222 7.59 -15.10 -3.56
CA ALA A 222 8.79 -15.26 -2.75
C ALA A 222 9.43 -13.92 -2.34
N ASP A 223 9.27 -12.86 -3.14
CA ASP A 223 9.73 -11.53 -2.80
C ASP A 223 8.96 -10.95 -1.60
N ASN A 224 7.64 -11.20 -1.50
CA ASN A 224 6.86 -10.81 -0.34
C ASN A 224 7.29 -11.59 0.91
N LEU A 225 7.47 -12.91 0.77
CA LEU A 225 7.99 -13.75 1.86
C LEU A 225 9.31 -13.21 2.42
N LEU A 226 10.25 -12.82 1.55
CA LEU A 226 11.54 -12.24 1.94
C LEU A 226 11.42 -10.85 2.60
N ARG A 227 10.38 -10.07 2.28
CA ARG A 227 10.07 -8.80 2.99
C ARG A 227 9.44 -9.06 4.36
N CYS A 228 8.60 -10.09 4.47
CA CYS A 228 7.87 -10.41 5.69
C CYS A 228 8.70 -11.14 6.74
N ASP A 229 9.60 -12.01 6.31
CA ASP A 229 10.49 -12.83 7.15
C ASP A 229 11.92 -12.86 6.56
N PRO A 230 12.69 -11.76 6.58
CA PRO A 230 14.01 -11.69 5.95
C PRO A 230 14.97 -12.82 6.37
N VAL A 231 15.87 -13.22 5.47
CA VAL A 231 16.83 -14.30 5.74
C VAL A 231 17.67 -13.99 6.99
N SER A 232 17.68 -14.92 7.92
CA SER A 232 18.38 -14.88 9.21
C SER A 232 19.01 -16.24 9.52
N SER A 233 19.83 -16.33 10.57
CA SER A 233 20.38 -17.61 11.05
C SER A 233 19.29 -18.62 11.40
N VAL A 234 18.14 -18.17 11.88
CA VAL A 234 17.04 -19.02 12.36
C VAL A 234 16.23 -19.63 11.20
N ASN A 235 16.00 -18.87 10.13
CA ASN A 235 15.12 -19.30 9.02
C ASN A 235 15.88 -19.69 7.73
N ARG A 236 17.22 -19.53 7.69
CA ARG A 236 18.05 -19.84 6.51
C ARG A 236 17.83 -21.25 5.96
N GLU A 237 17.76 -22.24 6.85
CA GLU A 237 17.56 -23.63 6.44
C GLU A 237 16.15 -23.87 5.87
N SER A 238 15.15 -23.12 6.37
CA SER A 238 13.81 -23.16 5.80
C SER A 238 13.80 -22.61 4.37
N TYR A 239 14.48 -21.49 4.16
CA TYR A 239 14.62 -20.89 2.83
C TYR A 239 15.34 -21.81 1.83
N ARG A 240 16.41 -22.51 2.25
CA ARG A 240 17.10 -23.49 1.39
C ARG A 240 16.15 -24.60 0.92
N LYS A 241 15.33 -25.13 1.83
CA LYS A 241 14.35 -26.17 1.53
C LYS A 241 13.22 -25.67 0.63
N ILE A 242 12.73 -24.46 0.87
CA ILE A 242 11.71 -23.83 0.02
C ILE A 242 12.27 -23.62 -1.40
N ALA A 243 13.48 -23.06 -1.54
CA ALA A 243 14.09 -22.84 -2.84
C ALA A 243 14.25 -24.15 -3.63
N ALA A 244 14.70 -25.23 -2.99
CA ALA A 244 14.81 -26.54 -3.62
C ALA A 244 13.44 -27.10 -4.05
N ALA A 245 12.40 -26.93 -3.22
CA ALA A 245 11.05 -27.36 -3.55
C ALA A 245 10.47 -26.58 -4.75
N LEU A 246 10.72 -25.26 -4.82
CA LEU A 246 10.32 -24.41 -5.94
C LEU A 246 11.05 -24.79 -7.24
N GLN A 247 12.35 -25.09 -7.19
CA GLN A 247 13.10 -25.57 -8.35
C GLN A 247 12.52 -26.89 -8.87
N LYS A 248 12.25 -27.84 -7.97
CA LYS A 248 11.64 -29.12 -8.33
C LYS A 248 10.25 -28.95 -8.96
N ALA A 249 9.51 -27.92 -8.54
CA ALA A 249 8.21 -27.57 -9.10
C ALA A 249 8.28 -26.73 -10.39
N GLY A 250 9.47 -26.36 -10.87
CA GLY A 250 9.64 -25.49 -12.04
C GLY A 250 9.39 -24.01 -11.80
N ALA A 251 9.17 -23.59 -10.54
CA ALA A 251 9.00 -22.18 -10.14
C ALA A 251 10.35 -21.45 -10.05
N ASN A 252 11.04 -21.35 -11.18
CA ASN A 252 12.45 -20.92 -11.26
C ASN A 252 12.66 -19.46 -10.85
N ASN A 253 11.68 -18.57 -11.09
CA ASN A 253 11.80 -17.16 -10.72
C ASN A 253 11.81 -16.99 -9.19
N ASP A 254 10.83 -17.56 -8.48
CA ASP A 254 10.76 -17.52 -7.03
C ASP A 254 11.96 -18.22 -6.36
N ALA A 255 12.33 -19.39 -6.87
CA ALA A 255 13.51 -20.10 -6.39
C ALA A 255 14.79 -19.25 -6.51
N ARG A 256 14.97 -18.54 -7.63
CA ARG A 256 16.12 -17.67 -7.86
C ARG A 256 16.13 -16.47 -6.91
N LEU A 257 14.98 -15.88 -6.60
CA LEU A 257 14.89 -14.78 -5.64
C LEU A 257 15.37 -15.23 -4.25
N ILE A 258 14.92 -16.39 -3.78
CA ILE A 258 15.34 -16.94 -2.50
C ILE A 258 16.84 -17.30 -2.52
N ALA A 259 17.32 -17.94 -3.57
CA ALA A 259 18.74 -18.30 -3.72
C ALA A 259 19.66 -17.07 -3.71
N ASN A 260 19.25 -15.98 -4.37
CA ASN A 260 19.98 -14.71 -4.35
C ASN A 260 20.01 -14.12 -2.94
N ALA A 261 18.88 -14.11 -2.23
CA ALA A 261 18.79 -13.59 -0.87
C ALA A 261 19.67 -14.40 0.11
N LEU A 262 19.69 -15.74 -0.03
CA LEU A 262 20.58 -16.62 0.72
C LEU A 262 22.05 -16.30 0.46
N SER A 263 22.42 -16.11 -0.82
CA SER A 263 23.80 -15.81 -1.23
C SER A 263 24.27 -14.45 -0.72
N GLN A 264 23.40 -13.43 -0.75
CA GLN A 264 23.70 -12.11 -0.21
C GLN A 264 23.84 -12.14 1.33
N ALA A 265 23.05 -12.97 2.02
CA ALA A 265 23.19 -13.17 3.46
C ALA A 265 24.49 -13.89 3.82
N ASP A 266 24.99 -14.78 2.96
CA ASP A 266 26.23 -15.53 3.16
C ASP A 266 27.49 -14.72 2.76
N GLY A 267 27.40 -13.88 1.72
CA GLY A 267 28.45 -12.92 1.34
C GLY A 267 28.69 -11.81 2.39
N LYS A 268 27.79 -11.68 3.36
CA LYS A 268 27.96 -10.81 4.54
C LYS A 268 28.71 -11.49 5.70
N SER A 269 29.15 -12.76 5.51
CA SER A 269 29.80 -13.59 6.54
C SER A 269 31.34 -13.69 6.44
N ILE A 270 32.01 -12.92 5.58
CA ILE A 270 33.47 -12.71 5.66
C ILE A 270 33.72 -11.21 5.68
N GLY A 271 33.99 -10.69 6.88
CA GLY A 271 34.31 -9.28 7.14
C GLY A 271 33.14 -8.33 6.86
N THR A 272 32.34 -8.03 7.89
CA THR A 272 31.22 -7.08 7.88
C THR A 272 31.35 -5.96 6.83
N PRO A 273 30.64 -6.03 5.70
CA PRO A 273 30.37 -4.87 4.88
C PRO A 273 29.01 -4.33 5.35
N VAL A 274 29.11 -3.25 6.11
CA VAL A 274 28.03 -2.28 6.32
C VAL A 274 27.42 -1.97 4.94
N PRO A 275 26.10 -2.15 4.71
CA PRO A 275 25.47 -1.67 3.49
C PRO A 275 25.65 -0.16 3.41
N ALA A 276 26.20 0.31 2.27
CA ALA A 276 26.48 1.71 2.02
C ALA A 276 25.31 2.60 2.44
N ALA A 277 25.63 3.51 3.36
CA ALA A 277 24.74 4.53 3.86
C ALA A 277 24.31 5.44 2.71
N VAL A 278 22.99 5.61 2.55
CA VAL A 278 22.47 6.91 2.14
C VAL A 278 22.66 7.79 3.36
N ASP A 279 23.43 8.84 3.15
CA ASP A 279 23.98 9.73 4.16
C ASP A 279 22.88 10.32 5.06
N GLY A 280 23.08 10.13 6.35
CA GLY A 280 22.08 10.30 7.39
C GLY A 280 22.63 9.57 8.60
N GLU A 281 23.69 10.14 9.17
CA GLU A 281 24.53 9.57 10.23
C GLU A 281 23.74 8.74 11.25
N ARG A 282 23.76 7.42 11.07
CA ARG A 282 23.32 6.50 12.10
C ARG A 282 24.42 6.42 13.15
N ARG A 283 24.29 7.19 14.21
CA ARG A 283 25.25 7.21 15.32
C ARG A 283 24.78 6.30 16.44
N ALA A 284 25.67 5.46 16.94
CA ALA A 284 25.42 4.76 18.18
C ALA A 284 25.42 5.76 19.33
N ALA A 285 24.43 5.67 20.21
CA ALA A 285 24.37 6.46 21.42
C ALA A 285 23.99 5.58 22.60
N SER A 286 24.35 6.00 23.80
CA SER A 286 23.85 5.43 25.04
C SER A 286 23.03 6.46 25.78
N VAL A 287 21.98 6.03 26.48
CA VAL A 287 21.20 6.93 27.33
C VAL A 287 22.08 7.43 28.49
N SER A 288 22.20 8.75 28.62
CA SER A 288 23.04 9.40 29.64
C SER A 288 22.27 9.70 30.94
N ALA A 289 20.96 9.91 30.83
CA ALA A 289 20.08 10.16 31.97
C ALA A 289 19.74 8.87 32.73
N GLU A 290 19.51 8.97 34.05
CA GLU A 290 19.02 7.85 34.88
C GLU A 290 17.75 7.23 34.28
N LYS A 291 16.86 8.08 33.75
CA LYS A 291 15.62 7.71 33.09
C LYS A 291 15.28 8.70 31.99
N ALA A 292 15.31 8.26 30.74
CA ALA A 292 14.97 9.05 29.57
C ALA A 292 13.58 8.68 29.07
N ARG A 293 12.67 9.66 29.01
CA ARG A 293 11.30 9.44 28.54
C ARG A 293 11.27 9.34 27.01
N LEU A 294 10.43 8.45 26.49
CA LEU A 294 10.23 8.29 25.06
C LEU A 294 8.93 8.94 24.60
N TYR A 295 8.94 9.47 23.38
CA TYR A 295 7.86 10.26 22.81
C TYR A 295 7.43 9.70 21.45
N LEU A 296 6.15 9.89 21.11
CA LEU A 296 5.59 9.46 19.82
C LEU A 296 5.85 10.48 18.71
N ALA A 297 6.05 11.75 19.07
CA ALA A 297 6.43 12.87 18.21
C ALA A 297 7.54 13.70 18.89
N PRO A 298 8.29 14.55 18.17
CA PRO A 298 9.37 15.36 18.74
C PRO A 298 8.85 16.61 19.45
N ASP A 299 7.99 16.41 20.44
CA ASP A 299 7.43 17.45 21.30
C ASP A 299 7.01 16.89 22.66
N GLU A 300 6.80 17.76 23.65
CA GLU A 300 6.46 17.35 25.02
C GLU A 300 5.02 16.84 25.17
N ALA A 301 4.11 17.21 24.27
CA ALA A 301 2.69 16.84 24.36
C ALA A 301 2.47 15.35 24.07
N HIS A 302 3.37 14.73 23.30
CA HIS A 302 3.31 13.32 22.91
C HIS A 302 4.20 12.40 23.75
N ALA A 303 4.37 12.75 25.03
CA ALA A 303 5.03 11.92 26.02
C ALA A 303 4.35 10.55 26.17
N SER A 304 5.12 9.47 25.95
CA SER A 304 4.63 8.11 26.18
C SER A 304 4.94 7.63 27.60
N ARG A 305 4.36 6.49 27.99
CA ARG A 305 4.72 5.80 29.24
C ARG A 305 6.05 5.04 29.14
N ALA A 306 6.59 4.88 27.92
CA ALA A 306 7.85 4.17 27.71
C ALA A 306 9.03 5.08 28.08
N TYR A 307 10.07 4.46 28.62
CA TYR A 307 11.32 5.10 29.00
C TYR A 307 12.47 4.13 28.78
N LEU A 308 13.66 4.69 28.62
CA LEU A 308 14.93 3.97 28.67
C LEU A 308 15.69 4.39 29.92
N ILE A 309 16.60 3.56 30.39
CA ILE A 309 17.42 3.83 31.56
C ILE A 309 18.87 4.09 31.16
N GLN A 310 19.64 4.65 32.10
CA GLN A 310 21.05 4.95 31.87
C GLN A 310 21.80 3.72 31.31
N ASN A 311 22.66 3.97 30.32
CA ASN A 311 23.46 3.00 29.59
C ASN A 311 22.70 2.10 28.59
N ASP A 312 21.36 2.23 28.45
CA ASP A 312 20.66 1.58 27.35
C ASP A 312 21.25 2.06 26.02
N ALA A 313 21.60 1.10 25.16
CA ALA A 313 22.17 1.37 23.85
C ALA A 313 21.07 1.61 22.83
N VAL A 314 21.20 2.69 22.07
CA VAL A 314 20.27 3.05 21.01
C VAL A 314 21.02 3.40 19.74
N THR A 315 20.37 3.21 18.61
CA THR A 315 20.85 3.75 17.33
C THR A 315 20.08 5.03 17.03
N VAL A 316 20.77 6.17 16.93
CA VAL A 316 20.16 7.42 16.48
C VAL A 316 19.93 7.31 14.98
N LEU A 317 18.66 7.31 14.56
CA LEU A 317 18.26 7.21 13.16
C LEU A 317 18.13 8.58 12.50
N LYS A 318 17.80 9.61 13.27
CA LYS A 318 17.61 11.00 12.81
C LYS A 318 17.73 11.98 13.96
N GLN A 319 18.36 13.14 13.74
CA GLN A 319 18.38 14.27 14.68
C GLN A 319 17.75 15.50 14.04
N SER A 320 16.43 15.59 14.12
CA SER A 320 15.65 16.73 13.63
C SER A 320 14.21 16.52 14.07
N PRO A 321 13.55 17.51 14.69
CA PRO A 321 13.97 18.88 14.91
C PRO A 321 15.06 19.02 16.00
N THR A 322 15.64 20.23 16.13
CA THR A 322 16.66 20.53 17.14
C THR A 322 16.20 20.12 18.54
N GLY A 323 17.07 19.48 19.31
CA GLY A 323 16.74 18.96 20.64
C GLY A 323 16.20 17.54 20.64
N TRP A 324 15.83 16.97 19.48
CA TRP A 324 15.19 15.66 19.36
C TRP A 324 15.97 14.68 18.51
N ALA A 325 16.02 13.43 18.96
CA ALA A 325 16.55 12.30 18.22
C ALA A 325 15.45 11.25 18.05
N TYR A 326 15.31 10.72 16.84
CA TYR A 326 14.55 9.50 16.59
C TYR A 326 15.49 8.32 16.72
N VAL A 327 15.18 7.41 17.63
CA VAL A 327 16.07 6.31 18.02
C VAL A 327 15.42 4.95 17.82
N ASP A 328 16.26 3.97 17.53
CA ASP A 328 15.93 2.54 17.55
C ASP A 328 16.55 1.91 18.80
N TYR A 329 15.70 1.43 19.69
CA TYR A 329 16.09 0.59 20.82
C TYR A 329 15.69 -0.85 20.51
N ILE A 330 16.61 -1.78 20.73
CA ILE A 330 16.37 -3.22 20.56
C ILE A 330 16.40 -3.84 21.95
N ASP A 331 15.28 -4.44 22.37
CA ASP A 331 15.23 -5.11 23.65
C ASP A 331 15.98 -6.46 23.64
N ALA A 332 16.07 -7.11 24.80
CA ALA A 332 16.73 -8.41 24.95
C ALA A 332 16.14 -9.54 24.08
N PHE A 333 14.91 -9.36 23.57
CA PHE A 333 14.21 -10.31 22.71
C PHE A 333 14.33 -9.95 21.22
N GLY A 334 15.11 -8.91 20.88
CA GLY A 334 15.29 -8.46 19.51
C GLY A 334 14.13 -7.62 18.98
N LYS A 335 13.20 -7.17 19.83
CA LYS A 335 12.08 -6.34 19.41
C LYS A 335 12.52 -4.88 19.34
N HIS A 336 12.22 -4.27 18.20
CA HIS A 336 12.51 -2.86 17.96
C HIS A 336 11.45 -1.95 18.60
N LEU A 337 11.93 -0.90 19.26
CA LEU A 337 11.14 0.19 19.79
C LEU A 337 11.66 1.51 19.20
N LEU A 338 10.94 2.00 18.19
CA LEU A 338 11.26 3.25 17.51
C LEU A 338 10.53 4.42 18.17
N ARG A 339 11.27 5.37 18.73
CA ARG A 339 10.69 6.50 19.48
C ARG A 339 11.53 7.76 19.38
N TRP A 340 10.92 8.91 19.67
CA TRP A 340 11.62 10.16 19.89
C TRP A 340 12.16 10.24 21.32
N ILE A 341 13.36 10.78 21.47
CA ILE A 341 14.03 11.03 22.75
C ILE A 341 14.72 12.40 22.68
N ARG A 342 14.88 13.07 23.82
CA ARG A 342 15.63 14.32 23.86
C ARG A 342 17.12 14.06 23.71
N THR A 343 17.76 14.84 22.84
CA THR A 343 19.20 14.71 22.52
C THR A 343 20.14 14.93 23.71
N ASP A 344 19.74 15.75 24.68
CA ASP A 344 20.50 15.97 25.93
C ASP A 344 20.45 14.77 26.90
N GLN A 345 19.56 13.81 26.65
CA GLN A 345 19.48 12.55 27.38
C GLN A 345 20.30 11.43 26.72
N LEU A 346 21.06 11.75 25.67
CA LEU A 346 21.93 10.82 24.96
C LEU A 346 23.39 11.23 25.10
N ALA A 347 24.25 10.24 25.34
CA ALA A 347 25.68 10.33 25.07
C ALA A 347 25.95 9.73 23.69
N ILE A 348 26.05 10.59 22.68
CA ILE A 348 26.33 10.19 21.31
C ILE A 348 27.82 9.88 21.24
N ARG A 349 28.17 8.64 20.85
CA ARG A 349 29.57 8.30 20.62
C ARG A 349 30.00 8.94 19.28
N PRO A 350 31.16 9.61 19.22
CA PRO A 350 31.65 10.23 18.01
C PRO A 350 31.87 9.23 16.88
#